data_AF-A0AAX0QZE9-F1
#
_entry.id   AF-A0AAX0QZE9-F1
#
_cell.length_a   1.000
_cell.length_b   1.000
_cell.length_c   1.000
_cell.angle_alpha   90.00
_cell.angle_beta   90.00
_cell.angle_gamma   90.00
#
_symmetry.space_group_name_H-M   'P 1'
#
loop_
_entity.id
_entity.type
_entity.pdbx_description
1 polymer ?
#
loop_
_entity_poly.entity_id
_entity_poly.type
_entity_poly.pdbx_seq_one_letter_code
_entity_poly.pdbx_strand_id
1 'polypeptide(L)'
;MTATSSPLARPGFVYSILLAIGMAAAVGTALGFQYIGGYIPCALCLLQRQPYYYAIPIAVLAAVSELVGLPNWITRALILAAGMLMLVTAGMGVYHAGVEWHFWPGPATCSTTASSMTTNAGDLLGELNTIKGPSCTDAALRVLGLSFAGWNVIAGILLAAFAFVGVRKTA
;
A
#
# COMPACT_ATOMS: atom_id res chain seq x y z
N MET A 1 2.93 37.43 -24.38
CA MET A 1 3.27 37.30 -22.95
C MET A 1 2.48 36.13 -22.39
N THR A 2 2.98 34.91 -22.58
CA THR A 2 2.43 33.73 -21.90
C THR A 2 2.83 33.86 -20.44
N ALA A 3 1.85 34.02 -19.55
CA ALA A 3 2.09 33.95 -18.12
C ALA A 3 2.67 32.57 -17.83
N THR A 4 3.99 32.49 -17.63
CA THR A 4 4.67 31.30 -17.15
C THR A 4 4.26 31.10 -15.70
N SER A 5 3.11 30.45 -15.49
CA SER A 5 2.78 29.88 -14.19
C SER A 5 3.99 29.07 -13.72
N SER A 6 4.46 29.34 -12.50
CA SER A 6 5.55 28.59 -11.91
C SER A 6 5.25 27.09 -12.01
N PRO A 7 6.22 26.25 -12.37
CA PRO A 7 5.98 24.81 -12.54
C PRO A 7 5.43 24.17 -11.26
N LEU A 8 5.73 24.74 -10.09
CA LEU A 8 5.20 24.34 -8.78
C LEU A 8 3.70 24.62 -8.61
N ALA A 9 3.13 25.58 -9.33
CA ALA A 9 1.71 25.91 -9.27
C ALA A 9 0.85 25.10 -10.26
N ARG A 10 1.48 24.29 -11.13
CA ARG A 10 0.75 23.46 -12.09
C ARG A 10 -0.02 22.37 -11.36
N PRO A 11 -1.27 22.08 -11.77
CA PRO A 11 -2.07 21.04 -11.15
C PRO A 11 -1.34 19.69 -11.17
N GLY A 12 -0.73 19.31 -12.31
CA GLY A 12 0.03 18.05 -12.41
C GLY A 12 1.09 17.89 -11.33
N PHE A 13 1.84 18.95 -11.02
CA PHE A 13 2.88 18.92 -9.99
C PHE A 13 2.26 18.75 -8.59
N VAL A 14 1.26 19.57 -8.26
CA VAL A 14 0.59 19.55 -6.95
C VAL A 14 -0.05 18.17 -6.68
N TYR A 15 -0.81 17.63 -7.63
CA TYR A 15 -1.44 16.32 -7.48
C TYR A 15 -0.39 15.20 -7.35
N SER A 16 0.68 15.26 -8.13
CA SER A 16 1.76 14.26 -8.07
C SER A 16 2.48 14.25 -6.72
N ILE A 17 2.83 15.42 -6.20
CA ILE A 17 3.51 15.54 -4.89
C ILE A 17 2.57 15.14 -3.75
N LEU A 18 1.32 15.61 -3.75
CA LEU A 18 0.36 15.23 -2.70
C LEU A 18 0.07 13.73 -2.72
N LEU A 19 -0.01 13.12 -3.91
CA LEU A 19 -0.17 11.67 -4.03
C LEU A 19 1.06 10.92 -3.48
N ALA A 20 2.27 11.37 -3.82
CA ALA A 20 3.51 10.80 -3.29
C ALA A 20 3.58 10.90 -1.76
N ILE A 21 3.26 12.07 -1.19
CA ILE A 21 3.21 12.29 0.26
C ILE A 21 2.14 11.40 0.90
N GLY A 22 0.94 11.30 0.33
CA GLY A 22 -0.14 10.47 0.85
C GLY A 22 0.24 8.98 0.88
N MET A 23 0.88 8.48 -0.18
CA MET A 23 1.38 7.11 -0.24
C MET A 23 2.54 6.87 0.75
N ALA A 24 3.47 7.82 0.85
CA ALA A 24 4.58 7.76 1.81
C ALA A 24 4.07 7.81 3.24
N ALA A 25 3.04 8.60 3.53
CA ALA A 25 2.40 8.64 4.84
C ALA A 25 1.73 7.31 5.17
N ALA A 26 0.98 6.71 4.24
CA ALA A 26 0.34 5.40 4.45
C ALA A 26 1.36 4.30 4.78
N VAL A 27 2.44 4.19 3.99
CA VAL A 27 3.52 3.24 4.26
C VAL A 27 4.29 3.59 5.52
N GLY A 28 4.55 4.87 5.76
CA GLY A 28 5.23 5.37 6.96
C GLY A 28 4.47 5.02 8.22
N THR A 29 3.14 5.13 8.20
CA THR A 29 2.28 4.66 9.29
C THR A 29 2.43 3.16 9.51
N ALA A 30 2.42 2.35 8.45
CA ALA A 30 2.62 0.91 8.56
C ALA A 30 4.01 0.52 9.11
N LEU A 31 5.06 1.24 8.70
CA LEU A 31 6.42 1.07 9.22
C LEU A 31 6.52 1.53 10.69
N GLY A 32 5.83 2.61 11.06
CA GLY A 32 5.72 3.08 12.43
C GLY A 32 5.09 2.02 13.34
N PHE A 33 3.98 1.42 12.93
CA PHE A 33 3.39 0.30 13.67
C PHE A 33 4.32 -0.90 13.77
N GLN A 34 5.13 -1.18 12.74
CA GLN A 34 6.10 -2.29 12.79
C GLN A 34 7.25 -2.02 13.76
N TYR A 35 7.94 -0.89 13.61
CA TYR A 35 9.20 -0.64 14.33
C TYR A 35 9.01 0.06 15.68
N ILE A 36 7.94 0.86 15.83
CA ILE A 36 7.63 1.59 17.07
C ILE A 36 6.55 0.85 17.84
N GLY A 37 5.53 0.34 17.14
CA GLY A 37 4.40 -0.37 17.76
C GLY A 37 4.66 -1.87 18.03
N GLY A 38 5.75 -2.44 17.53
CA GLY A 38 6.08 -3.86 17.71
C GLY A 38 5.17 -4.84 16.95
N TYR A 39 4.34 -4.36 16.02
CA TYR A 39 3.45 -5.22 15.25
C TYR A 39 4.23 -5.94 14.13
N ILE A 40 4.37 -7.26 14.27
CA ILE A 40 5.05 -8.09 13.27
C ILE A 40 4.13 -8.22 12.04
N PRO A 41 4.59 -7.83 10.83
CA PRO A 41 3.76 -7.92 9.64
C PRO A 41 3.67 -9.36 9.15
N CYS A 42 2.47 -9.78 8.75
CA CYS A 42 2.26 -11.04 8.06
C CYS A 42 2.68 -10.94 6.58
N ALA A 43 2.75 -12.07 5.87
CA ALA A 43 3.15 -12.08 4.47
C ALA A 43 2.23 -11.22 3.58
N LEU A 44 0.92 -11.21 3.84
CA LEU A 44 -0.04 -10.37 3.10
C LEU A 44 0.14 -8.88 3.38
N CYS A 45 0.48 -8.50 4.61
CA CYS A 45 0.81 -7.12 4.96
C CYS A 45 2.04 -6.63 4.19
N LEU A 46 3.06 -7.48 4.05
CA LEU A 46 4.27 -7.14 3.29
C LEU A 46 4.00 -7.01 1.79
N LEU A 47 3.17 -7.90 1.23
CA LEU A 47 2.74 -7.82 -0.17
C LEU A 47 1.96 -6.54 -0.45
N GLN A 48 1.07 -6.12 0.46
CA GLN A 48 0.31 -4.88 0.33
C GLN A 48 1.17 -3.60 0.35
N ARG A 49 2.41 -3.67 0.85
CA ARG A 49 3.34 -2.54 0.82
C ARG A 49 4.03 -2.36 -0.52
N GLN A 50 4.17 -3.43 -1.31
CA GLN A 50 4.90 -3.39 -2.59
C GLN A 50 4.31 -2.36 -3.57
N PRO A 51 2.99 -2.28 -3.81
CA PRO A 51 2.45 -1.28 -4.73
C PRO A 51 2.76 0.15 -4.31
N TYR A 52 2.81 0.45 -3.00
CA TYR A 52 3.22 1.77 -2.55
C TYR A 52 4.70 2.06 -2.83
N TYR A 53 5.59 1.08 -2.62
CA TYR A 53 7.02 1.24 -2.93
C TYR A 53 7.28 1.51 -4.41
N TYR A 54 6.43 0.98 -5.31
CA TYR A 54 6.50 1.30 -6.73
C TYR A 54 5.78 2.60 -7.09
N ALA A 55 4.62 2.86 -6.49
CA ALA A 55 3.80 4.02 -6.82
C ALA A 55 4.42 5.35 -6.35
N ILE A 56 5.14 5.36 -5.22
CA ILE A 56 5.82 6.58 -4.72
C ILE A 56 6.84 7.10 -5.74
N PRO A 57 7.82 6.32 -6.22
CA PRO A 57 8.72 6.75 -7.30
C PRO A 57 7.98 7.21 -8.55
N ILE A 58 6.91 6.51 -8.95
CA ILE A 58 6.11 6.88 -10.14
C ILE A 58 5.46 8.26 -9.96
N ALA A 59 4.90 8.55 -8.79
CA ALA A 59 4.32 9.86 -8.49
C ALA A 59 5.39 10.95 -8.39
N VAL A 60 6.58 10.65 -7.86
CA VAL A 60 7.72 11.58 -7.88
C VAL A 60 8.16 11.87 -9.32
N LEU A 61 8.24 10.85 -10.18
CA LEU A 61 8.55 11.03 -11.60
C LEU A 61 7.50 11.89 -12.32
N ALA A 62 6.21 11.78 -11.95
CA ALA A 62 5.16 12.65 -12.46
C ALA A 62 5.33 14.12 -12.03
N ALA A 63 5.81 14.36 -10.81
CA ALA A 63 6.15 15.71 -10.37
C ALA A 63 7.37 16.26 -11.14
N VAL A 64 8.40 15.43 -11.33
CA VAL A 64 9.61 15.79 -12.09
C VAL A 64 9.26 16.07 -13.56
N SER A 65 8.32 15.34 -14.17
CA SER A 65 7.92 15.58 -15.55
C SER A 65 7.33 16.98 -15.75
N GLU A 66 6.59 17.50 -14.77
CA GLU A 66 6.09 18.87 -14.79
C GLU A 66 7.20 19.92 -14.61
N LEU A 67 8.18 19.64 -13.74
CA LEU A 67 9.32 20.54 -13.50
C LEU A 67 10.19 20.71 -14.74
N VAL A 68 10.43 19.62 -15.48
CA VAL A 68 11.25 19.61 -16.70
C VAL A 68 10.43 20.06 -17.92
N GLY A 69 9.11 20.22 -17.79
CA GLY A 69 8.24 20.69 -18.86
C GLY A 69 7.95 19.64 -19.93
N LEU A 70 7.91 18.36 -19.54
CA LEU A 70 7.47 17.29 -20.44
C LEU A 70 5.99 17.47 -20.82
N PRO A 71 5.54 16.87 -21.93
CA PRO A 71 4.14 16.91 -22.33
C PRO A 71 3.19 16.39 -21.24
N ASN A 72 2.06 17.09 -21.04
CA ASN A 72 1.07 16.76 -20.01
C ASN A 72 0.56 15.30 -20.07
N TRP A 73 0.55 14.67 -21.24
CA TRP A 73 0.13 13.28 -21.39
C TRP A 73 1.04 12.30 -20.61
N ILE A 74 2.33 12.63 -20.46
CA ILE A 74 3.29 11.82 -19.70
C ILE A 74 2.98 11.92 -18.21
N THR A 75 2.81 13.13 -17.68
CA THR A 75 2.40 13.34 -16.29
C THR A 75 1.08 12.61 -16.00
N ARG A 76 0.10 12.72 -16.90
CA ARG A 76 -1.19 12.03 -16.78
C ARG A 76 -1.04 10.50 -16.75
N ALA A 77 -0.20 9.94 -17.62
CA ALA A 77 0.06 8.50 -17.65
C ALA A 77 0.72 8.01 -16.35
N LEU A 78 1.67 8.77 -15.80
CA LEU A 78 2.34 8.43 -14.55
C LEU A 78 1.40 8.52 -13.34
N ILE A 79 0.60 9.59 -13.23
CA ILE A 79 -0.43 9.71 -12.17
C ILE A 79 -1.45 8.56 -12.30
N LEU A 80 -1.87 8.22 -13.52
CA LEU A 80 -2.78 7.11 -13.75
C LEU A 80 -2.16 5.79 -13.31
N ALA A 81 -0.90 5.51 -13.66
CA ALA A 81 -0.20 4.30 -13.25
C ALA A 81 -0.10 4.19 -11.72
N ALA A 82 0.23 5.29 -11.02
CA ALA A 82 0.23 5.33 -9.56
C ALA A 82 -1.18 5.07 -8.98
N GLY A 83 -2.22 5.68 -9.55
CA GLY A 83 -3.61 5.43 -9.16
C GLY A 83 -4.05 3.98 -9.35
N MET A 84 -3.64 3.33 -10.45
CA MET A 84 -3.92 1.92 -10.69
C MET A 84 -3.24 1.02 -9.67
N LEU A 85 -2.00 1.31 -9.27
CA LEU A 85 -1.33 0.58 -8.18
C LEU A 85 -2.07 0.73 -6.85
N MET A 86 -2.70 1.88 -6.58
CA MET A 86 -3.52 2.07 -5.37
C MET A 86 -4.82 1.25 -5.42
N LEU A 87 -5.41 1.04 -6.60
CA LEU A 87 -6.50 0.09 -6.76
C LEU A 87 -6.05 -1.36 -6.53
N VAL A 88 -4.85 -1.72 -6.97
CA VAL A 88 -4.28 -3.05 -6.67
C VAL A 88 -4.09 -3.22 -5.16
N THR A 89 -3.56 -2.22 -4.47
CA THR A 89 -3.49 -2.21 -3.00
C THR A 89 -4.87 -2.41 -2.38
N ALA A 90 -5.88 -1.66 -2.84
CA ALA A 90 -7.23 -1.78 -2.31
C ALA A 90 -7.82 -3.19 -2.54
N GLY A 91 -7.64 -3.75 -3.74
CA GLY A 91 -8.08 -5.11 -4.04
C GLY A 91 -7.41 -6.17 -3.16
N MET A 92 -6.09 -6.04 -2.95
CA MET A 92 -5.37 -6.93 -2.02
C MET A 92 -5.81 -6.73 -0.57
N GLY A 93 -6.11 -5.51 -0.16
CA GLY A 93 -6.64 -5.20 1.17
C GLY A 93 -8.03 -5.80 1.38
N VAL A 94 -8.90 -5.78 0.36
CA VAL A 94 -10.21 -6.44 0.41
C VAL A 94 -10.00 -7.94 0.60
N TYR A 95 -9.14 -8.55 -0.20
CA TYR A 95 -8.76 -9.96 -0.05
C TYR A 95 -8.25 -10.23 1.38
N HIS A 96 -7.32 -9.43 1.91
CA HIS A 96 -6.79 -9.65 3.25
C HIS A 96 -7.86 -9.51 4.34
N ALA A 97 -8.68 -8.46 4.28
CA ALA A 97 -9.76 -8.25 5.26
C ALA A 97 -10.80 -9.38 5.23
N GLY A 98 -11.11 -9.94 4.06
CA GLY A 98 -12.02 -11.09 4.00
C GLY A 98 -11.38 -12.40 4.46
N VAL A 99 -10.05 -12.56 4.39
CA VAL A 99 -9.33 -13.67 5.04
C VAL A 99 -9.49 -13.56 6.57
N GLU A 100 -9.32 -12.35 7.11
CA GLU A 100 -9.48 -12.07 8.54
C GLU A 100 -10.92 -12.19 9.04
N TRP A 101 -11.90 -12.08 8.15
CA TRP A 101 -13.32 -12.31 8.46
C TRP A 101 -13.76 -13.73 8.08
N HIS A 102 -12.82 -14.56 7.64
CA HIS A 102 -13.02 -15.96 7.25
C HIS A 102 -14.05 -16.16 6.13
N PHE A 103 -14.23 -15.16 5.25
CA PHE A 103 -15.03 -15.31 4.03
C PHE A 103 -14.35 -16.20 3.00
N TRP A 104 -13.02 -16.27 3.01
CA TRP A 104 -12.23 -17.15 2.16
C TRP A 104 -10.91 -17.54 2.85
N PRO A 105 -10.29 -18.65 2.43
CA PRO A 105 -9.01 -19.07 3.00
C PRO A 105 -7.89 -18.09 2.65
N GLY A 106 -6.98 -17.89 3.60
CA GLY A 106 -5.71 -17.22 3.35
C GLY A 106 -4.81 -18.05 2.43
N PRO A 107 -3.82 -17.43 1.77
CA PRO A 107 -2.91 -18.17 0.91
C PRO A 107 -2.05 -19.12 1.73
N ALA A 108 -1.54 -20.19 1.11
CA ALA A 108 -0.71 -21.19 1.77
C ALA A 108 0.53 -20.59 2.45
N THR A 109 1.06 -19.49 1.91
CA THR A 109 2.19 -18.73 2.46
C THR A 109 1.87 -17.98 3.75
N CYS A 110 0.58 -17.83 4.08
CA CYS A 110 0.04 -17.19 5.27
C CYS A 110 -0.51 -18.18 6.30
N SER A 111 -0.52 -19.47 5.97
CA SER A 111 -1.04 -20.53 6.80
C SER A 111 -0.01 -20.95 7.83
N THR A 112 -0.11 -20.39 9.04
CA THR A 112 0.27 -21.15 10.23
C THR A 112 -0.77 -22.26 10.39
N THR A 113 -0.63 -23.34 9.64
CA THR A 113 -1.47 -24.51 9.87
C THR A 113 -1.06 -25.05 11.24
N ALA A 114 -1.93 -24.86 12.24
CA ALA A 114 -1.82 -25.57 13.51
C ALA A 114 -1.79 -27.11 13.31
N SER A 115 -2.16 -27.59 12.13
CA SER A 115 -2.02 -28.99 11.70
C SER A 115 -0.58 -29.45 11.40
N SER A 116 0.41 -28.54 11.44
CA SER A 116 1.84 -28.89 11.36
C SER A 116 2.58 -28.57 12.66
N MET A 117 1.88 -28.46 13.79
CA MET A 117 2.52 -28.49 15.10
C MET A 117 2.88 -29.95 15.41
N THR A 118 4.17 -30.25 15.37
CA THR A 118 4.70 -31.50 15.93
C THR A 118 4.34 -31.55 17.42
N THR A 119 3.81 -32.70 17.88
CA THR A 119 3.49 -32.97 19.28
C THR A 119 4.74 -33.26 20.13
N ASN A 120 5.94 -33.20 19.55
CA ASN A 120 7.20 -33.44 20.23
C ASN A 120 7.89 -32.12 20.61
N ALA A 121 8.01 -31.88 21.92
CA ALA A 121 8.61 -30.67 22.49
C ALA A 121 10.08 -30.43 22.09
N GLY A 122 10.81 -31.49 21.70
CA GLY A 122 12.22 -31.39 21.27
C GLY A 122 12.42 -30.77 19.88
N ASP A 123 11.41 -30.83 19.02
CA ASP A 123 11.48 -30.33 17.62
C ASP A 123 10.86 -28.94 17.45
N LEU A 124 10.08 -28.48 18.45
CA LEU A 124 9.50 -27.13 18.46
C LEU A 124 10.56 -26.03 18.41
N LEU A 125 11.71 -26.22 19.08
CA LEU A 125 12.81 -25.24 19.06
C LEU A 125 13.55 -25.19 17.72
N GLY A 126 13.62 -26.30 16.98
CA GLY A 126 14.24 -26.35 15.64
C GLY A 126 13.36 -25.71 14.57
N GLU A 127 12.05 -25.93 14.66
CA GLU A 127 11.03 -25.37 13.77
C GLU A 127 10.67 -23.90 14.07
N LEU A 128 10.96 -23.39 15.26
CA LEU A 128 10.89 -21.96 15.58
C LEU A 128 12.01 -21.16 14.88
N ASN A 129 13.11 -21.83 14.51
CA ASN A 129 14.32 -21.21 13.99
C ASN A 129 14.32 -21.02 12.45
N THR A 130 13.25 -21.45 11.76
CA THR A 130 13.10 -21.38 10.30
C THR A 130 12.13 -20.29 9.81
N ILE A 131 11.75 -19.35 10.68
CA ILE A 131 10.91 -18.17 10.39
C ILE A 131 9.47 -18.53 10.00
N LYS A 132 8.62 -18.76 11.01
CA LYS A 132 7.16 -18.72 10.85
C LYS A 132 6.69 -17.29 11.10
N GLY A 133 6.37 -16.57 10.03
CA GLY A 133 5.73 -15.25 10.11
C GLY A 133 4.34 -15.34 10.75
N PRO A 134 3.80 -14.23 11.28
CA PRO A 134 2.49 -14.21 11.92
C PRO A 134 1.38 -14.58 10.92
N SER A 135 0.29 -15.17 11.43
CA SER A 135 -0.87 -15.59 10.64
C SER A 135 -1.48 -14.40 9.89
N CYS A 136 -2.01 -14.63 8.69
CA CYS A 136 -2.76 -13.60 7.95
C CYS A 136 -4.28 -13.69 8.17
N THR A 137 -4.71 -14.64 9.01
CA THR A 137 -6.10 -14.83 9.41
C THR A 137 -6.44 -14.05 10.67
N ASP A 138 -5.44 -13.77 11.52
CA ASP A 138 -5.67 -13.04 12.75
C ASP A 138 -5.32 -11.56 12.56
N ALA A 139 -6.31 -10.70 12.73
CA ALA A 139 -6.10 -9.26 12.66
C ALA A 139 -5.26 -8.81 13.87
N ALA A 140 -4.02 -8.37 13.62
CA ALA A 140 -3.10 -7.94 14.68
C ALA A 140 -3.64 -6.77 15.53
N LEU A 141 -4.42 -5.89 14.91
CA LEU A 141 -5.15 -4.83 15.58
C LEU A 141 -6.42 -4.51 14.78
N ARG A 142 -7.51 -4.20 15.49
CA ARG A 142 -8.70 -3.60 14.91
C ARG A 142 -8.92 -2.22 15.50
N VAL A 143 -9.01 -1.22 14.63
CA VAL A 143 -9.31 0.17 14.98
C VAL A 143 -10.65 0.51 14.35
N LEU A 144 -11.63 0.90 15.19
CA LEU A 144 -13.02 1.16 14.77
C LEU A 144 -13.66 -0.04 14.04
N GLY A 145 -13.33 -1.26 14.45
CA GLY A 145 -13.86 -2.51 13.89
C GLY A 145 -13.14 -3.00 12.62
N LEU A 146 -12.32 -2.16 11.99
CA LEU A 146 -11.52 -2.50 10.81
C LEU A 146 -10.09 -2.86 11.21
N SER A 147 -9.54 -3.89 10.57
CA SER A 147 -8.13 -4.25 10.69
C SER A 147 -7.23 -3.28 9.91
N PHE A 148 -5.91 -3.42 10.08
CA PHE A 148 -4.95 -2.74 9.21
C PHE A 148 -5.19 -3.01 7.72
N ALA A 149 -5.62 -4.22 7.37
CA ALA A 149 -6.03 -4.54 6.00
C ALA A 149 -7.21 -3.68 5.53
N GLY A 150 -8.26 -3.58 6.36
CA GLY A 150 -9.44 -2.77 6.06
C GLY A 150 -9.11 -1.28 5.91
N TRP A 151 -8.28 -0.73 6.80
CA TRP A 151 -7.80 0.65 6.67
C TRP A 151 -6.97 0.88 5.41
N ASN A 152 -6.19 -0.13 4.99
CA ASN A 152 -5.41 -0.07 3.76
C ASN A 152 -6.30 -0.03 2.51
N VAL A 153 -7.47 -0.71 2.53
CA VAL A 153 -8.48 -0.57 1.47
C VAL A 153 -8.96 0.87 1.34
N ILE A 154 -9.34 1.48 2.46
CA ILE A 154 -9.85 2.85 2.48
C ILE A 154 -8.78 3.81 1.95
N ALA A 155 -7.54 3.69 2.44
CA ALA A 155 -6.43 4.50 1.98
C ALA A 155 -6.18 4.33 0.47
N GLY A 156 -6.14 3.09 -0.03
CA GLY A 156 -5.96 2.79 -1.45
C GLY A 156 -7.05 3.39 -2.33
N ILE A 157 -8.33 3.28 -1.93
CA ILE A 157 -9.46 3.87 -2.69
C ILE A 157 -9.37 5.39 -2.70
N LEU A 158 -9.10 6.03 -1.55
CA LEU A 158 -9.00 7.49 -1.46
C LEU A 158 -7.84 8.02 -2.31
N LEU A 159 -6.68 7.37 -2.27
CA LEU A 159 -5.51 7.74 -3.07
C LEU A 159 -5.76 7.51 -4.57
N ALA A 160 -6.42 6.41 -4.96
CA ALA A 160 -6.80 6.16 -6.34
C ALA A 160 -7.80 7.21 -6.86
N ALA A 161 -8.82 7.54 -6.08
CA ALA A 161 -9.78 8.58 -6.42
C ALA A 161 -9.09 9.94 -6.60
N PHE A 162 -8.18 10.29 -5.69
CA PHE A 162 -7.38 11.51 -5.79
C PHE A 162 -6.50 11.53 -7.05
N ALA A 163 -5.86 10.40 -7.38
CA ALA A 163 -5.09 10.26 -8.61
C ALA A 163 -5.96 10.47 -9.86
N PHE A 164 -7.16 9.89 -9.92
CA PHE A 164 -8.07 10.08 -11.06
C PHE A 164 -8.56 11.52 -11.21
N VAL A 165 -8.79 12.23 -10.10
CA VAL A 165 -9.05 13.67 -10.13
C VAL A 165 -7.84 14.41 -10.68
N GLY A 166 -6.63 14.07 -10.24
CA GLY A 166 -5.38 14.62 -10.76
C GLY A 166 -5.19 14.42 -12.26
N VAL A 167 -5.49 13.23 -12.78
CA VAL A 167 -5.44 12.93 -14.23
C VAL A 167 -6.38 13.85 -15.03
N ARG A 168 -7.57 14.16 -14.51
CA ARG A 168 -8.53 15.06 -15.16
C ARG A 168 -8.12 16.53 -15.06
N LYS A 169 -7.46 16.93 -13.97
CA LYS A 169 -7.02 18.32 -13.73
C LYS A 169 -5.70 18.67 -14.41
N THR A 170 -4.93 17.67 -14.82
CA THR A 170 -3.68 17.82 -15.58
C THR A 170 -3.92 17.83 -17.10
N ALA A 171 -5.16 17.61 -17.54
CA ALA A 171 -5.58 17.74 -18.94
C ALA A 171 -5.76 19.21 -19.30
#